data_AF-A0A939KUW1-F1
#
_entry.id   AF-A0A939KUW1-F1
#
_cell.length_a   1.000
_cell.length_b   1.000
_cell.length_c   1.000
_cell.angle_alpha   90.00
_cell.angle_beta   90.00
_cell.angle_gamma   90.00
#
_symmetry.space_group_name_H-M   'P 1'
#
loop_
_entity.id
_entity.type
_entity.pdbx_description
1 polymer ?
#
loop_
_entity_poly.entity_id
_entity_poly.type
_entity_poly.pdbx_seq_one_letter_code
_entity_poly.pdbx_strand_id
1 'polypeptide(L)'
;MHIAKITSDGQVTIPEELRSKLGLEEGDELMFFVESEKLIRLRVLKPRRLREFAGALPATRPYPGKDAVRQEVGEALAKKILSEGL
;
A
#
# COMPACT_ATOMS: atom_id res chain seq x y z
N MET A 1 3.10 -10.21 -29.56
CA MET A 1 4.37 -10.60 -28.91
C MET A 1 5.32 -9.44 -29.07
N HIS A 2 5.83 -8.86 -27.98
CA HIS A 2 6.71 -7.69 -28.02
C HIS A 2 8.11 -8.12 -27.58
N ILE A 3 9.13 -7.67 -28.31
CA ILE A 3 10.53 -7.86 -27.96
C ILE A 3 11.06 -6.48 -27.56
N ALA A 4 11.65 -6.38 -26.38
CA ALA A 4 12.28 -5.16 -25.89
C ALA A 4 13.77 -5.42 -25.64
N LYS A 5 14.58 -4.38 -25.78
CA LYS A 5 16.01 -4.43 -25.48
C LYS A 5 16.26 -3.75 -24.14
N ILE A 6 17.23 -4.28 -23.40
CA ILE A 6 17.77 -3.61 -22.21
C ILE A 6 18.59 -2.40 -22.67
N THR A 7 18.32 -1.22 -22.10
CA THR A 7 19.07 0.02 -22.37
C THR A 7 20.47 -0.05 -21.72
N SER A 8 21.35 0.91 -22.04
CA SER A 8 22.66 1.02 -21.37
C SER A 8 22.56 1.07 -19.86
N ASP A 9 21.45 1.64 -19.37
CA ASP A 9 21.23 1.92 -17.95
C ASP A 9 20.52 0.75 -17.26
N GLY A 10 20.38 -0.39 -17.95
CA GLY A 10 19.76 -1.60 -17.41
C GLY A 10 18.22 -1.59 -17.40
N GLN A 11 17.58 -0.64 -18.08
CA GLN A 11 16.12 -0.51 -18.08
C GLN A 11 15.49 -1.29 -19.24
N VAL A 12 14.26 -1.76 -19.05
CA VAL A 12 13.42 -2.33 -20.12
C VAL A 12 12.15 -1.49 -20.25
N THR A 13 11.90 -0.94 -21.42
CA THR A 13 10.69 -0.17 -21.69
C THR A 13 9.49 -1.10 -21.91
N ILE A 14 8.38 -0.84 -21.22
CA ILE A 14 7.10 -1.51 -21.47
C ILE A 14 6.37 -0.76 -22.60
N PRO A 15 6.12 -1.39 -23.76
CA PRO A 15 5.40 -0.76 -24.88
C PRO A 15 4.00 -0.28 -24.50
N GLU A 16 3.53 0.76 -25.18
CA GLU A 16 2.23 1.42 -24.94
C GLU A 16 1.07 0.42 -24.83
N GLU A 17 0.96 -0.52 -25.76
CA GLU A 17 -0.10 -1.52 -25.78
C GLU A 17 -0.11 -2.41 -24.52
N LEU A 18 1.05 -2.72 -23.96
CA LEU A 18 1.16 -3.48 -22.71
C LEU A 18 0.84 -2.60 -21.51
N ARG A 19 1.27 -1.33 -21.50
CA ARG A 19 0.91 -0.37 -20.44
C ARG A 19 -0.59 -0.22 -20.32
N SER A 20 -1.29 0.02 -21.43
CA SER A 20 -2.74 0.19 -21.46
C SER A 20 -3.49 -1.07 -21.02
N LYS A 21 -3.02 -2.26 -21.42
CA LYS A 21 -3.63 -3.53 -21.00
C LYS A 21 -3.45 -3.84 -19.52
N LEU A 22 -2.31 -3.46 -18.95
CA LEU A 22 -2.00 -3.65 -17.53
C LEU A 22 -2.47 -2.49 -16.66
N GLY A 23 -3.00 -1.42 -17.26
CA GLY A 23 -3.41 -0.19 -16.59
C GLY A 23 -2.24 0.52 -15.90
N LEU A 24 -1.03 0.46 -16.47
CA LEU A 24 0.17 1.07 -15.90
C LEU A 24 0.23 2.56 -16.19
N GLU A 25 0.51 3.33 -15.15
CA GLU A 25 0.72 4.78 -15.20
C GLU A 25 2.13 5.15 -14.72
N GLU A 26 2.55 6.39 -14.98
CA GLU A 26 3.80 6.90 -14.43
C GLU A 26 3.74 6.92 -12.89
N GLY A 27 4.78 6.39 -12.24
CA GLY A 27 4.85 6.28 -10.79
C GLY A 27 4.24 5.01 -10.21
N ASP A 28 3.61 4.16 -11.03
CA ASP A 28 3.24 2.81 -10.58
C ASP A 28 4.49 1.97 -10.27
N GLU A 29 4.43 1.17 -9.21
CA GLU A 29 5.52 0.29 -8.81
C GLU A 29 5.34 -1.10 -9.43
N LEU A 30 6.46 -1.76 -9.75
CA LEU A 30 6.47 -3.12 -10.29
C LEU A 30 7.26 -4.03 -9.36
N MET A 31 6.65 -5.14 -8.96
CA MET A 31 7.30 -6.19 -8.21
C MET A 31 7.70 -7.33 -9.15
N PHE A 32 8.97 -7.70 -9.09
CA PHE A 32 9.56 -8.76 -9.92
C PHE A 32 9.64 -10.06 -9.11
N PHE A 33 9.15 -11.14 -9.69
CA PHE A 33 9.30 -12.50 -9.14
C PHE A 33 10.05 -13.36 -10.15
N VAL A 34 11.15 -13.98 -9.72
CA VAL A 34 11.86 -14.95 -10.54
C VAL A 34 11.15 -16.29 -10.42
N GLU A 35 10.56 -16.77 -11.52
CA GLU A 35 9.91 -18.09 -11.55
C GLU A 35 10.88 -19.19 -11.95
N SER A 36 11.81 -18.88 -12.85
CA SER A 36 12.90 -19.78 -13.27
C SER A 36 14.05 -18.96 -13.87
N GLU A 37 15.13 -19.63 -14.28
CA GLU A 37 16.35 -18.99 -14.82
C GLU A 37 16.09 -17.92 -15.90
N LYS A 38 15.04 -18.08 -16.72
CA LYS A 38 14.73 -17.20 -17.86
C LYS A 38 13.32 -16.62 -17.83
N LEU A 39 12.58 -16.81 -16.73
CA LEU A 39 11.21 -16.35 -16.60
C LEU A 39 11.04 -15.49 -15.36
N ILE A 40 10.61 -14.25 -15.58
CA ILE A 40 10.23 -13.32 -14.53
C ILE A 40 8.75 -13.03 -14.68
N ARG A 41 8.02 -13.09 -13.56
CA ARG A 41 6.64 -12.61 -13.46
C ARG A 41 6.65 -11.21 -12.86
N LEU A 42 5.85 -10.33 -13.45
CA LEU A 42 5.65 -8.96 -12.96
C LEU A 42 4.30 -8.86 -12.27
N ARG A 43 4.28 -8.15 -11.14
CA ARG A 43 3.04 -7.74 -10.49
C ARG A 43 3.02 -6.22 -10.37
N VAL A 44 1.93 -5.62 -10.82
CA VAL A 44 1.69 -4.18 -10.66
C VAL A 44 1.30 -3.91 -9.21
N LEU A 45 2.00 -2.97 -8.59
CA LEU A 45 1.68 -2.43 -7.27
C LEU A 45 1.18 -1.00 -7.48
N LYS A 46 -0.14 -0.83 -7.29
CA LYS A 46 -0.75 0.50 -7.27
C LYS A 46 -0.81 1.00 -5.84
N PRO A 47 0.06 1.94 -5.42
CA PRO A 47 -0.03 2.52 -4.09
C PRO A 47 -1.37 3.25 -3.97
N ARG A 48 -2.21 2.81 -3.02
CA ARG A 48 -3.46 3.49 -2.72
C ARG A 48 -3.18 4.76 -1.93
N ARG A 49 -3.84 5.85 -2.31
CA ARG A 49 -3.79 7.11 -1.56
C ARG A 49 -4.44 6.90 -0.21
N LEU A 50 -3.88 7.51 0.85
CA LEU A 50 -4.45 7.42 2.21
C LEU A 50 -5.94 7.80 2.27
N ARG A 51 -6.38 8.73 1.41
CA ARG A 51 -7.78 9.15 1.30
C ARG A 51 -8.73 8.04 0.83
N GLU A 52 -8.24 7.07 0.06
CA GLU A 52 -9.04 5.92 -0.38
C GLU A 52 -9.42 5.00 0.78
N PHE A 53 -8.72 5.09 1.90
CA PHE A 53 -9.02 4.35 3.11
C PHE A 53 -9.98 5.08 4.05
N ALA A 54 -10.44 6.29 3.69
CA ALA A 54 -11.45 7.00 4.49
C ALA A 54 -12.72 6.15 4.58
N GLY A 55 -13.12 5.79 5.80
CA GLY A 55 -14.29 4.94 6.05
C GLY A 55 -14.02 3.43 5.91
N ALA A 56 -12.77 2.99 5.73
CA ALA A 56 -12.43 1.56 5.66
C ALA A 56 -12.73 0.81 6.96
N LEU A 57 -12.74 1.52 8.10
CA LEU A 57 -13.15 0.98 9.40
C LEU A 57 -14.57 1.45 9.74
N PRO A 58 -15.52 0.54 9.97
CA PRO A 58 -16.89 0.91 10.33
C PRO A 58 -16.92 1.58 11.70
N ALA A 59 -17.70 2.65 11.83
CA ALA A 59 -17.97 3.25 13.12
C ALA A 59 -18.90 2.33 13.93
N THR A 60 -18.45 1.89 15.10
CA THR A 60 -19.26 1.09 16.04
C THR A 60 -20.13 1.97 16.95
N ARG A 61 -19.76 3.25 17.10
CA ARG A 61 -20.49 4.25 17.88
C ARG A 61 -20.35 5.65 17.23
N PRO A 62 -21.26 6.59 17.49
CA PRO A 62 -21.08 7.99 17.10
C PRO A 62 -19.76 8.57 17.62
N TYR A 63 -19.12 9.45 16.85
CA TYR A 63 -17.86 10.09 17.25
C TYR A 63 -18.12 11.13 18.35
N PRO A 64 -17.60 10.94 19.58
CA PRO A 64 -17.90 11.82 20.70
C PRO A 64 -17.03 13.10 20.73
N GLY A 65 -16.17 13.29 19.74
CA GLY A 65 -15.23 14.42 19.68
C GLY A 65 -13.84 14.07 20.21
N LYS A 66 -12.85 14.85 19.78
CA LYS A 66 -11.42 14.55 19.95
C LYS A 66 -11.01 14.50 21.43
N ASP A 67 -11.49 15.44 22.23
CA ASP A 67 -11.07 15.60 23.62
C ASP A 67 -11.68 14.50 24.51
N ALA A 68 -12.95 14.18 24.29
CA ALA A 68 -13.61 13.06 24.96
C ALA A 68 -12.90 11.72 24.68
N VAL A 69 -12.56 11.43 23.41
CA VAL A 69 -11.80 10.22 23.06
C VAL A 69 -10.44 10.18 23.76
N ARG A 70 -9.73 11.31 23.81
CA ARG A 70 -8.41 11.39 24.44
C ARG A 70 -8.48 11.14 25.94
N GLN A 71 -9.47 11.70 26.62
CA GLN A 71 -9.66 11.47 28.05
C GLN A 71 -9.97 9.99 28.31
N GLU A 72 -10.95 9.42 27.60
CA GLU A 72 -11.36 8.02 27.76
C GLU A 72 -10.19 7.04 27.56
N VAL A 73 -9.43 7.21 26.47
CA VAL A 73 -8.27 6.37 26.16
C VAL A 73 -7.15 6.59 27.17
N GLY A 74 -6.90 7.84 27.59
CA GLY A 74 -5.88 8.17 28.58
C GLY A 74 -6.13 7.50 29.92
N GLU A 75 -7.36 7.55 30.42
CA GLU A 75 -7.76 6.88 31.66
C GLU A 75 -7.64 5.36 31.56
N ALA A 76 -8.02 4.77 30.42
CA ALA A 76 -7.89 3.33 30.18
C ALA A 76 -6.41 2.89 30.14
N LEU A 77 -5.55 3.65 29.47
CA LEU A 77 -4.11 3.40 29.41
C LEU A 77 -3.46 3.54 30.78
N ALA A 78 -3.81 4.57 31.55
CA ALA A 78 -3.30 4.76 32.91
C ALA A 78 -3.63 3.55 33.80
N LYS A 79 -4.87 3.05 33.76
CA LYS A 79 -5.28 1.84 34.49
C LYS A 79 -4.48 0.62 34.07
N LYS A 80 -4.26 0.45 32.76
CA LYS A 80 -3.47 -0.67 32.22
C LYS A 80 -2.02 -0.63 32.72
N ILE A 81 -1.36 0.52 32.62
CA ILE A 81 0.03 0.70 33.05
C ILE A 81 0.18 0.43 34.56
N LEU A 82 -0.76 0.93 35.38
CA LEU A 82 -0.75 0.66 36.83
C LEU A 82 -1.02 -0.82 37.15
N SER A 83 -1.83 -1.52 36.34
CA SER A 83 -2.13 -2.94 36.52
C SER A 83 -1.01 -3.87 36.05
N GLU A 84 -0.22 -3.46 35.07
CA GLU A 84 0.92 -4.23 34.56
C GLU A 84 2.15 -4.13 35.48
N GLY A 85 2.09 -3.30 36.52
CA GLY A 85 3.15 -3.13 37.52
C GLY A 85 4.36 -2.43 36.91
N LEU A 86 4.69 -1.26 37.44
CA LEU A 86 6.06 -0.74 37.36
C LEU A 86 6.95 -1.57 38.28
#